data_AF-A0A0E2YXJ7-F1
#
_entry.id   AF-A0A0E2YXJ7-F1
#
_cell.length_a   1.000
_cell.length_b   1.000
_cell.length_c   1.000
_cell.angle_alpha   90.00
_cell.angle_beta   90.00
_cell.angle_gamma   90.00
#
_symmetry.space_group_name_H-M   'P 1'
#
loop_
_entity.id
_entity.type
_entity.pdbx_description
1 polymer ?
#
loop_
_entity_poly.entity_id
_entity_poly.type
_entity_poly.pdbx_seq_one_letter_code
_entity_poly.pdbx_strand_id
1 'polypeptide(L)'
;TFKESVQAITDYAKYFQIPCVGGKVSLYNETDKGPIKPTPLIGVLGLIEKKPLVSQKIENGDLVIIVGTTKDELGGSEYYEYVHNVTGGKCPSVDMKTSKKIQDAVLDLIQSCTIKVAHDCSKGGLGIAVSKLCIT
;
A
#
# COMPACT_ATOMS: atom_id res chain seq x y z
N THR A 1 -17.52 1.80 -7.55
CA THR A 1 -18.58 2.75 -7.10
C THR A 1 -18.42 3.05 -5.62
N PHE A 2 -19.14 4.05 -5.08
CA PHE A 2 -19.13 4.33 -3.63
C PHE A 2 -19.52 3.12 -2.79
N LYS A 3 -20.62 2.44 -3.14
CA LYS A 3 -21.10 1.24 -2.44
C LYS A 3 -20.05 0.13 -2.41
N GLU A 4 -19.41 -0.14 -3.55
CA GLU A 4 -18.35 -1.15 -3.64
C GLU A 4 -17.11 -0.77 -2.83
N SER A 5 -16.72 0.51 -2.82
CA SER A 5 -15.62 0.98 -1.99
C SER A 5 -15.90 0.77 -0.49
N VAL A 6 -17.11 1.13 -0.03
CA VAL A 6 -17.52 0.93 1.37
C VAL A 6 -17.57 -0.56 1.71
N GLN A 7 -18.10 -1.39 0.81
CA GLN A 7 -18.14 -2.84 1.00
C GLN A 7 -16.73 -3.43 1.12
N ALA A 8 -15.82 -3.10 0.21
CA ALA A 8 -14.44 -3.60 0.23
C ALA A 8 -13.70 -3.17 1.51
N ILE A 9 -13.86 -1.91 1.94
CA ILE A 9 -13.30 -1.43 3.21
C ILE A 9 -13.87 -2.21 4.39
N THR A 10 -15.18 -2.46 4.39
CA THR A 10 -15.86 -3.22 5.45
C THR A 10 -15.36 -4.66 5.52
N ASP A 11 -15.19 -5.31 4.37
CA ASP A 11 -14.72 -6.70 4.29
C ASP A 11 -13.27 -6.81 4.79
N TYR A 12 -12.41 -5.87 4.37
CA TYR A 12 -11.03 -5.79 4.85
C TYR A 12 -10.98 -5.52 6.36
N ALA A 13 -11.71 -4.52 6.85
CA ALA A 13 -11.77 -4.16 8.26
C ALA A 13 -12.23 -5.34 9.13
N LYS A 14 -13.26 -6.09 8.69
CA LYS A 14 -13.74 -7.29 9.38
C LYS A 14 -12.70 -8.41 9.39
N TYR A 15 -12.07 -8.69 8.25
CA TYR A 15 -11.07 -9.76 8.16
C TYR A 15 -9.85 -9.48 9.04
N PHE A 16 -9.36 -8.24 9.03
CA PHE A 16 -8.19 -7.82 9.82
C PHE A 16 -8.54 -7.42 11.25
N GLN A 17 -9.82 -7.45 11.63
CA GLN A 17 -10.31 -7.02 12.95
C GLN A 17 -9.90 -5.58 13.30
N ILE A 18 -9.91 -4.69 12.31
CA ILE A 18 -9.55 -3.27 12.47
C ILE A 18 -10.86 -2.48 12.59
N PRO A 19 -11.17 -1.88 13.76
CA PRO A 19 -12.37 -1.09 13.92
C PRO A 19 -12.26 0.25 13.19
N CYS A 20 -13.37 0.71 12.59
CA CYS A 20 -13.49 2.08 12.10
C CYS A 20 -13.92 2.99 13.26
N VAL A 21 -13.00 3.82 13.73
CA VAL A 21 -13.22 4.70 14.90
C VAL A 21 -13.75 6.09 14.54
N GLY A 22 -13.77 6.44 13.25
CA GLY A 22 -14.27 7.72 12.78
C GLY A 22 -14.02 7.92 11.28
N GLY A 23 -14.66 8.95 10.71
CA GLY A 23 -14.49 9.29 9.30
C GLY A 23 -15.36 10.46 8.87
N LYS A 24 -15.08 10.99 7.68
CA LYS A 24 -15.88 12.01 7.00
C LYS A 24 -16.24 11.52 5.61
N VAL A 25 -17.47 11.78 5.18
CA VAL A 25 -17.91 11.54 3.80
C VAL A 25 -18.12 12.90 3.13
N SER A 26 -17.52 13.09 1.97
CA SER A 26 -17.75 14.24 1.09
C SER A 26 -18.34 13.70 -0.22
N LEU A 27 -19.59 14.08 -0.50
CA LEU A 27 -20.35 13.65 -1.68
C LEU A 27 -20.47 14.79 -2.69
N TYR A 28 -20.92 14.45 -3.90
CA TYR A 28 -21.15 15.41 -5.00
C TYR A 28 -19.87 16.14 -5.43
N ASN A 29 -18.74 15.45 -5.36
CA ASN A 29 -17.46 15.93 -5.88
C ASN A 29 -17.43 15.72 -7.39
N GLU A 30 -17.87 16.73 -8.12
CA GLU A 30 -17.96 16.68 -9.58
C GLU A 30 -17.73 18.07 -10.19
N THR A 31 -17.45 18.07 -11.49
CA THR A 31 -17.32 19.27 -12.31
C THR A 31 -18.20 19.10 -13.54
N ASP A 32 -18.24 20.10 -14.43
CA ASP A 32 -18.91 19.99 -15.72
C ASP A 32 -18.37 18.83 -16.58
N LYS A 33 -17.17 18.32 -16.27
CA LYS A 33 -16.56 17.16 -16.92
C LYS A 33 -16.98 15.81 -16.32
N GLY A 34 -17.81 15.83 -15.27
CA GLY A 34 -18.30 14.66 -14.56
C GLY A 34 -17.71 14.47 -13.15
N PRO A 35 -18.08 13.36 -12.49
CA PRO A 35 -17.68 13.06 -11.12
C PRO A 35 -16.23 12.63 -11.01
N ILE A 36 -15.62 12.85 -9.84
CA ILE A 36 -14.31 12.28 -9.52
C ILE A 36 -14.38 10.75 -9.43
N LYS A 37 -13.22 10.09 -9.57
CA LYS A 37 -13.09 8.66 -9.27
C LYS A 37 -13.42 8.41 -7.78
N PRO A 38 -14.02 7.25 -7.41
CA PRO A 38 -14.17 6.87 -6.02
C PRO A 38 -12.81 6.89 -5.31
N THR A 39 -12.65 7.79 -4.32
CA THR A 39 -11.35 8.09 -3.69
C THR A 39 -11.45 7.92 -2.18
N PRO A 40 -11.50 6.68 -1.66
CA PRO A 40 -11.44 6.45 -0.22
C PRO A 40 -10.05 6.83 0.30
N LEU A 41 -10.01 7.66 1.34
CA LEU A 41 -8.80 7.96 2.09
C LEU A 41 -8.86 7.24 3.43
N ILE A 42 -7.85 6.42 3.72
CA ILE A 42 -7.81 5.56 4.91
C ILE A 42 -6.62 5.98 5.76
N GLY A 43 -6.88 6.36 7.00
CA GLY A 43 -5.87 6.54 8.04
C GLY A 43 -5.92 5.37 9.02
N VAL A 44 -4.75 4.88 9.43
CA VAL A 44 -4.62 3.77 10.39
C VAL A 44 -3.76 4.23 11.56
N LEU A 45 -4.20 3.88 12.76
CA LEU A 45 -3.45 4.09 13.99
C LEU A 45 -3.05 2.74 14.58
N GLY A 46 -1.81 2.64 15.04
CA GLY A 46 -1.27 1.44 15.69
C GLY A 46 -0.36 1.84 16.85
N LEU A 47 -0.20 0.93 17.81
CA LEU A 47 0.71 1.09 18.93
C LEU A 47 2.05 0.41 18.63
N ILE A 48 3.13 0.99 19.13
CA ILE A 48 4.47 0.42 19.05
C ILE A 48 4.87 0.05 20.48
N GLU A 49 5.02 -1.25 20.75
CA GLU A 49 5.29 -1.74 22.11
C GLU A 49 6.75 -1.57 22.54
N LYS A 50 7.69 -1.80 21.61
CA LYS A 50 9.14 -1.75 21.89
C LYS A 50 9.75 -0.45 21.37
N LYS A 51 10.43 -0.53 20.23
CA LYS A 51 11.08 0.60 19.57
C LYS A 51 10.60 0.64 18.12
N PRO A 52 10.29 1.83 17.58
CA PRO A 52 10.01 1.96 16.15
C PRO A 52 11.24 1.55 15.35
N LEU A 53 11.01 0.99 14.15
CA LEU A 53 12.08 0.87 13.17
C LEU A 53 12.59 2.28 12.85
N VAL A 54 13.87 2.51 13.13
CA VAL A 54 14.56 3.72 12.69
C VAL A 54 15.38 3.32 11.47
N SER A 55 15.04 3.89 10.32
CA SER A 55 15.74 3.62 9.06
C SER A 55 17.22 3.93 9.19
N GLN A 56 18.05 2.97 8.80
CA GLN A 56 19.50 3.09 8.79
C GLN A 56 20.01 3.21 7.35
N LYS A 57 21.18 3.83 7.20
CA LYS A 57 21.83 3.95 5.89
C LYS A 57 22.13 2.57 5.30
N ILE A 58 21.83 2.41 4.02
CA ILE A 58 22.18 1.22 3.24
C ILE A 58 23.66 1.29 2.85
N GLU A 59 24.36 0.19 3.00
CA GLU A 59 25.79 0.04 2.76
C GLU A 59 26.08 -1.07 1.75
N ASN A 60 27.28 -1.08 1.21
CA ASN A 60 27.71 -2.17 0.34
C ASN A 60 27.78 -3.48 1.12
N GLY A 61 27.20 -4.55 0.56
CA GLY A 61 27.08 -5.85 1.22
C GLY A 61 25.74 -6.07 1.94
N ASP A 62 24.89 -5.05 2.06
CA ASP A 62 23.52 -5.25 2.55
C ASP A 62 22.68 -6.07 1.56
N LEU A 63 21.76 -6.87 2.11
CA LEU A 63 20.85 -7.70 1.33
C LEU A 63 19.51 -6.99 1.15
N VAL A 64 19.05 -6.90 -0.09
CA VAL A 64 17.69 -6.44 -0.43
C VAL A 64 16.78 -7.65 -0.58
N ILE A 65 15.72 -7.69 0.22
CA ILE A 65 14.73 -8.76 0.20
C ILE A 65 13.40 -8.20 -0.29
N ILE A 66 12.85 -8.83 -1.34
CA ILE A 66 11.50 -8.53 -1.82
C ILE A 66 10.53 -9.50 -1.17
N VAL A 67 9.51 -8.97 -0.52
CA VAL A 67 8.47 -9.77 0.15
C VAL A 67 7.17 -9.69 -0.66
N GLY A 68 6.65 -10.85 -1.06
CA GLY A 68 5.41 -10.95 -1.83
C GLY A 68 5.64 -11.31 -3.30
N THR A 69 4.57 -11.26 -4.08
CA THR A 69 4.59 -11.59 -5.52
C THR A 69 3.93 -10.47 -6.31
N THR A 70 4.48 -10.18 -7.48
CA THR A 70 3.88 -9.28 -8.47
C THR A 70 3.27 -10.10 -9.59
N LYS A 71 2.30 -9.51 -10.30
CA LYS A 71 1.59 -10.10 -11.43
C LYS A 71 1.54 -9.09 -12.57
N ASP A 72 1.09 -9.53 -13.75
CA ASP A 72 0.86 -8.67 -14.92
C ASP A 72 -0.39 -7.80 -14.71
N GLU A 73 -0.31 -6.88 -13.75
CA GLU A 73 -1.40 -6.08 -13.19
C GLU A 73 -1.02 -4.59 -13.14
N LEU A 74 -0.66 -4.02 -14.30
CA LEU A 74 -0.23 -2.62 -14.42
C LEU A 74 -1.40 -1.62 -14.53
N GLY A 75 -2.64 -2.09 -14.43
CA GLY A 75 -3.81 -1.25 -14.60
C GLY A 75 -3.90 -0.14 -13.56
N GLY A 76 -4.11 1.10 -14.01
CA GLY A 76 -4.16 2.27 -13.13
C GLY A 76 -2.81 2.68 -12.51
N SER A 77 -1.70 2.13 -12.99
CA SER A 77 -0.36 2.53 -12.56
C SER A 77 0.09 3.83 -13.22
N GLU A 78 0.97 4.58 -12.54
CA GLU A 78 1.63 5.77 -13.10
C GLU A 78 2.43 5.44 -14.37
N TYR A 79 2.97 4.23 -14.48
CA TYR A 79 3.70 3.79 -15.67
C TYR A 79 2.77 3.69 -16.89
N TYR A 80 1.59 3.06 -16.75
CA TYR A 80 0.62 3.00 -17.84
C TYR A 80 0.10 4.39 -18.21
N GLU A 81 -0.19 5.23 -17.22
CA GLU A 81 -0.74 6.56 -17.46
C GLU A 81 0.27 7.50 -18.14
N TYR A 82 1.49 7.64 -17.61
CA TYR A 82 2.43 8.66 -18.08
C TYR A 82 3.35 8.19 -19.23
N VAL A 83 3.64 6.89 -19.32
CA VAL A 83 4.54 6.37 -20.37
C VAL A 83 3.75 5.87 -21.58
N HIS A 84 2.62 5.20 -21.33
CA HIS A 84 1.83 4.55 -22.38
C HIS A 84 0.52 5.29 -22.71
N ASN A 85 0.17 6.36 -21.97
CA ASN A 85 -1.10 7.08 -22.11
C ASN A 85 -2.33 6.16 -22.00
N VAL A 86 -2.23 5.07 -21.23
CA VAL A 86 -3.30 4.11 -20.99
C VAL A 86 -3.92 4.36 -19.62
N THR A 87 -5.23 4.55 -19.60
CA THR A 87 -6.03 4.60 -18.36
C THR A 87 -6.87 3.33 -18.22
N GLY A 88 -6.82 2.71 -17.03
CA GLY A 88 -7.46 1.42 -16.77
C GLY A 88 -6.52 0.23 -16.97
N GLY A 89 -7.05 -0.92 -17.37
CA GLY A 89 -6.33 -2.19 -17.45
C GLY A 89 -6.61 -3.12 -16.27
N LYS A 90 -5.87 -4.22 -16.18
CA LYS A 90 -5.98 -5.17 -15.06
C LYS A 90 -5.28 -4.59 -13.83
N CYS A 91 -6.06 -4.12 -12.86
CA CYS A 91 -5.53 -3.57 -11.61
C CYS A 91 -5.03 -4.68 -10.66
N PRO A 92 -4.09 -4.37 -9.75
CA PRO A 92 -3.67 -5.29 -8.70
C PRO A 92 -4.84 -5.78 -7.85
N SER A 93 -4.86 -7.08 -7.56
CA SER A 93 -5.87 -7.72 -6.71
C SER A 93 -5.30 -8.10 -5.34
N VAL A 94 -6.07 -7.87 -4.28
CA VAL A 94 -5.65 -8.18 -2.90
C VAL A 94 -6.20 -9.53 -2.48
N ASP A 95 -5.29 -10.47 -2.15
CA ASP A 95 -5.64 -11.67 -1.40
C ASP A 95 -5.41 -11.43 0.10
N MET A 96 -6.51 -11.41 0.87
CA MET A 96 -6.46 -11.04 2.30
C MET A 96 -5.60 -12.02 3.12
N LYS A 97 -5.61 -13.32 2.81
CA LYS A 97 -4.82 -14.33 3.51
C LYS A 97 -3.33 -14.11 3.33
N THR A 98 -2.90 -13.92 2.08
CA THR A 98 -1.51 -13.65 1.73
C THR A 98 -1.06 -12.31 2.29
N SER A 99 -1.91 -11.28 2.19
CA SER A 99 -1.63 -9.95 2.76
C SER A 99 -1.42 -10.03 4.27
N LYS A 100 -2.24 -10.78 5.01
CA LYS A 100 -2.09 -10.96 6.45
C LYS A 100 -0.77 -11.64 6.81
N LYS A 101 -0.42 -12.74 6.11
CA LYS A 101 0.87 -13.42 6.30
C LYS A 101 2.07 -12.50 6.05
N ILE A 102 2.01 -11.67 5.01
CA ILE A 102 3.08 -10.71 4.69
C ILE A 102 3.18 -9.64 5.79
N GLN A 103 2.06 -9.08 6.23
CA GLN A 103 2.03 -8.07 7.30
C GLN A 103 2.61 -8.61 8.61
N ASP A 104 2.21 -9.83 9.00
CA ASP A 104 2.71 -10.48 10.21
C ASP A 104 4.22 -10.77 10.10
N ALA A 105 4.68 -11.31 8.96
CA ALA A 105 6.10 -11.58 8.74
C ALA A 105 6.97 -10.31 8.74
N VAL A 106 6.50 -9.22 8.14
CA VAL A 106 7.21 -7.93 8.16
C VAL A 106 7.24 -7.34 9.57
N LEU A 107 6.14 -7.45 10.32
CA LEU A 107 6.09 -7.00 11.70
C LEU A 107 7.08 -7.79 12.58
N ASP A 108 7.14 -9.11 12.42
CA ASP A 108 8.09 -9.97 13.15
C ASP A 108 9.55 -9.59 12.84
N LEU A 109 9.88 -9.31 11.58
CA LEU A 109 11.22 -8.85 11.16
C LEU A 109 11.58 -7.47 11.72
N ILE A 110 10.60 -6.57 11.84
CA ILE A 110 10.80 -5.28 12.48
C ILE A 110 11.07 -5.48 13.98
N GLN A 111 10.28 -6.35 14.63
CA GLN A 111 10.38 -6.61 16.07
C GLN A 111 11.64 -7.39 16.47
N SER A 112 12.23 -8.16 15.57
CA SER A 112 13.53 -8.83 15.79
C SER A 112 14.71 -7.87 15.78
N CYS A 113 14.52 -6.60 15.38
CA CYS A 113 15.57 -5.58 15.25
C CYS A 113 16.72 -6.01 14.32
N THR A 114 16.47 -6.89 13.34
CA THR A 114 17.51 -7.43 12.44
C THR A 114 17.59 -6.70 11.10
N ILE A 115 16.62 -5.85 10.77
CA ILE A 115 16.56 -5.13 9.49
C ILE A 115 16.96 -3.67 9.65
N LYS A 116 17.67 -3.13 8.66
CA LYS A 116 18.08 -1.72 8.61
C LYS A 116 16.93 -0.79 8.19
N VAL A 117 16.11 -1.25 7.26
CA VAL A 117 15.02 -0.47 6.65
C VAL A 117 13.95 -1.41 6.11
N ALA A 118 12.71 -0.93 6.11
CA ALA A 118 11.57 -1.56 5.44
C ALA A 118 10.82 -0.48 4.67
N HIS A 119 10.46 -0.76 3.42
CA HIS A 119 9.75 0.18 2.56
C HIS A 119 8.74 -0.58 1.70
N ASP A 120 7.52 -0.04 1.57
CA ASP A 120 6.45 -0.64 0.77
C ASP A 120 6.68 -0.42 -0.74
N CYS A 121 6.13 -1.31 -1.57
CA CYS A 121 6.12 -1.13 -3.02
C CYS A 121 4.76 -0.62 -3.48
N SER A 122 4.60 0.71 -3.56
CA SER A 122 3.35 1.38 -3.93
C SER A 122 3.45 2.17 -5.24
N LYS A 123 3.26 3.50 -5.20
CA LYS A 123 3.24 4.35 -6.39
C LYS A 123 4.59 4.30 -7.11
N GLY A 124 4.55 4.15 -8.44
CA GLY A 124 5.72 3.95 -9.28
C GLY A 124 6.34 2.54 -9.22
N GLY A 125 5.80 1.63 -8.41
CA GLY A 125 6.23 0.24 -8.34
C GLY A 125 7.66 0.04 -7.82
N LEU A 126 8.23 -1.14 -8.14
CA LEU A 126 9.50 -1.59 -7.57
C LEU A 126 10.67 -0.65 -7.89
N GLY A 127 10.71 -0.09 -9.11
CA GLY A 127 11.77 0.84 -9.51
C GLY A 127 11.82 2.08 -8.61
N ILE A 128 10.67 2.66 -8.29
CA ILE A 128 10.59 3.81 -7.38
C ILE A 128 10.82 3.40 -5.93
N ALA A 129 10.29 2.24 -5.49
CA ALA A 129 10.52 1.75 -4.13
C ALA A 129 12.01 1.55 -3.82
N VAL A 130 12.76 0.91 -4.73
CA VAL A 130 14.21 0.72 -4.58
C VAL A 130 14.95 2.06 -4.69
N SER A 131 14.56 2.94 -5.62
CA SER A 131 15.17 4.27 -5.73
C SER A 131 15.04 5.05 -4.42
N LYS A 132 13.87 5.02 -3.76
CA LYS A 132 13.65 5.66 -2.46
C LYS A 132 14.55 5.09 -1.37
N LEU A 133 14.73 3.77 -1.34
CA LEU A 133 15.66 3.12 -0.41
C LEU A 133 17.10 3.62 -0.59
N CYS A 134 17.54 3.90 -1.82
CA CYS A 134 18.90 4.35 -2.09
C CYS A 134 19.12 5.85 -1.85
N ILE A 135 18.06 6.67 -1.91
CA ILE A 135 18.15 8.13 -1.76
C ILE A 135 18.00 8.55 -0.29
N THR A 136 17.30 7.75 0.51
CA THR A 136 17.02 8.02 1.93
C THR A 136 18.16 7.53 2.81
#